data_AF-A0A359GTW9-F1
#
_entry.id   AF-A0A359GTW9-F1
#
_cell.length_a   1.000
_cell.length_b   1.000
_cell.length_c   1.000
_cell.angle_alpha   90.00
_cell.angle_beta   90.00
_cell.angle_gamma   90.00
#
_symmetry.space_group_name_H-M   'P 1'
#
loop_
_entity.id
_entity.type
_entity.pdbx_description
1 polymer ?
#
loop_
_entity_poly.entity_id
_entity_poly.type
_entity_poly.pdbx_seq_one_letter_code
_entity_poly.pdbx_strand_id
1 'polypeptide(L)'
;MIVLYFSVLMLLGYLASRRIHSMNDFVIGGKSLSFWVAAFSAQATGESAWLLLGLTGMGAMVGFSAYWVVVGEFLGVAAAWFLMATRFKRLSDKYDSMTVIDFMVSRFKPKTHFLRMMSAVVLTIFVLIYISAQIDATGSAFETFLEWDYLTGAIVGFVFVAIYCIAGGFLAAAWTDMFQGTVMLFCLIMLPVVAFLSLSNAESIYEGLYAIEPGLINMWGPGGFNLMNLSVVIGMGLIGLGFVGSPQVFARFIAIKSEKEINRGKWVAIVFTVLVDFSAVSIGVLGRYIFTTQGVEPDAVLGN
;
A
#
# COMPACT_ATOMS: atom_id res chain seq x y z
N MET A 1 -9.07 7.84 -20.74
CA MET A 1 -8.12 7.91 -19.60
C MET A 1 -7.48 6.55 -19.29
N ILE A 2 -8.26 5.48 -19.15
CA ILE A 2 -7.74 4.14 -18.81
C ILE A 2 -6.80 3.55 -19.88
N VAL A 3 -7.14 3.68 -21.17
CA VAL A 3 -6.25 3.25 -22.26
C VAL A 3 -4.90 3.98 -22.21
N LEU A 4 -4.91 5.28 -21.90
CA LEU A 4 -3.68 6.06 -21.74
C LEU A 4 -2.86 5.56 -20.56
N TYR A 5 -3.50 5.33 -19.41
CA TYR A 5 -2.87 4.78 -18.22
C TYR A 5 -2.19 3.42 -18.50
N PHE A 6 -2.92 2.47 -19.09
CA PHE A 6 -2.34 1.17 -19.45
C PHE A 6 -1.24 1.29 -20.50
N SER A 7 -1.35 2.21 -21.45
CA SER A 7 -0.31 2.45 -22.45
C SER A 7 0.99 2.95 -21.80
N VAL A 8 0.90 3.82 -20.79
CA VAL A 8 2.07 4.27 -20.02
C VAL A 8 2.69 3.12 -19.25
N LEU A 9 1.89 2.27 -18.59
CA LEU A 9 2.39 1.10 -17.87
C LEU A 9 3.13 0.13 -18.82
N MET A 10 2.54 -0.17 -19.97
CA MET A 10 3.16 -1.03 -20.98
C MET A 10 4.44 -0.43 -21.55
N LEU A 11 4.47 0.89 -21.78
CA LEU A 11 5.67 1.59 -22.21
C LEU A 11 6.78 1.51 -21.16
N LEU A 12 6.48 1.76 -19.88
CA LEU A 12 7.45 1.64 -18.79
C LEU A 12 7.98 0.21 -18.65
N GLY A 13 7.10 -0.78 -18.77
CA GLY A 13 7.47 -2.19 -18.78
C GLY A 13 8.41 -2.56 -19.93
N TYR A 14 8.09 -2.09 -21.15
CA TYR A 14 8.93 -2.27 -22.32
C TYR A 14 10.29 -1.56 -22.19
N LEU A 15 10.33 -0.34 -21.64
CA LEU A 15 11.59 0.37 -21.43
C LEU A 15 12.46 -0.31 -20.37
N ALA A 16 11.86 -0.88 -19.34
CA ALA A 16 12.56 -1.64 -18.31
C ALA A 16 13.10 -2.98 -18.87
N SER A 17 12.34 -3.68 -19.73
CA SER A 17 12.79 -4.95 -20.33
C SER A 17 14.06 -4.79 -21.16
N ARG A 18 14.23 -3.65 -21.83
CA ARG A 18 15.46 -3.32 -22.57
C ARG A 18 16.71 -3.20 -21.70
N ARG A 19 16.57 -3.13 -20.38
CA ARG A 19 17.68 -3.05 -19.41
C ARG A 19 17.99 -4.39 -18.74
N ILE A 20 17.24 -5.44 -19.04
CA ILE A 20 17.49 -6.77 -18.46
C ILE A 20 18.47 -7.54 -19.32
N HIS A 21 19.65 -7.80 -18.77
CA HIS A 21 20.67 -8.62 -19.41
C HIS A 21 21.12 -9.80 -18.53
N SER A 22 20.75 -9.80 -17.26
CA SER A 22 21.13 -10.83 -16.28
C SER A 22 20.01 -11.13 -15.28
N MET A 23 20.17 -12.20 -14.50
CA MET A 23 19.27 -12.52 -13.39
C MET A 23 19.26 -11.45 -12.30
N ASN A 24 20.40 -10.78 -12.07
CA ASN A 24 20.50 -9.68 -11.12
C ASN A 24 19.64 -8.48 -11.57
N ASP A 25 19.65 -8.18 -12.86
CA ASP A 25 18.78 -7.15 -13.44
C ASP A 25 17.31 -7.54 -13.32
N PHE A 26 16.98 -8.83 -13.57
CA PHE A 26 15.62 -9.32 -13.50
C PHE A 26 15.03 -9.29 -12.08
N VAL A 27 15.78 -9.76 -11.08
CA VAL A 27 15.26 -9.96 -9.71
C VAL A 27 15.36 -8.70 -8.84
N ILE A 28 16.41 -7.89 -9.02
CA ILE A 28 16.67 -6.72 -8.16
C ILE A 28 17.00 -5.45 -8.93
N GLY A 29 16.77 -5.43 -10.26
CA GLY A 29 16.99 -4.23 -11.09
C GLY A 29 18.45 -3.75 -11.10
N GLY A 30 19.41 -4.66 -10.92
CA GLY A 30 20.83 -4.32 -10.91
C GLY A 30 21.25 -3.43 -9.74
N LYS A 31 20.49 -3.43 -8.63
CA LYS A 31 20.68 -2.54 -7.48
C LYS A 31 20.79 -1.06 -7.89
N SER A 32 19.97 -0.63 -8.84
CA SER A 32 20.11 0.69 -9.48
C SER A 32 19.05 1.71 -9.07
N LEU A 33 18.12 1.35 -8.16
CA LEU A 33 16.99 2.24 -7.84
C LEU A 33 17.46 3.52 -7.14
N SER A 34 16.96 4.65 -7.63
CA SER A 34 17.06 5.94 -6.96
C SER A 34 16.09 6.02 -5.79
N PHE A 35 16.29 7.01 -4.92
CA PHE A 35 15.45 7.22 -3.74
C PHE A 35 13.97 7.46 -4.08
N TRP A 36 13.68 8.14 -5.19
CA TRP A 36 12.31 8.36 -5.65
C TRP A 36 11.63 7.05 -6.04
N VAL A 37 12.27 6.27 -6.91
CA VAL A 37 11.71 5.01 -7.38
C VAL A 37 11.55 4.03 -6.22
N ALA A 38 12.55 3.93 -5.35
CA ALA A 38 12.50 3.02 -4.21
C ALA A 38 11.40 3.41 -3.20
N ALA A 39 11.26 4.70 -2.87
CA ALA A 39 10.25 5.16 -1.93
C ALA A 39 8.82 5.01 -2.49
N PHE A 40 8.57 5.51 -3.70
CA PHE A 40 7.24 5.38 -4.32
C PHE A 40 6.89 3.93 -4.60
N SER A 41 7.83 3.11 -5.05
CA SER A 41 7.55 1.69 -5.30
C SER A 41 7.26 0.92 -4.01
N ALA A 42 8.04 1.18 -2.94
CA ALA A 42 7.79 0.55 -1.64
C ALA A 42 6.42 0.94 -1.09
N GLN A 43 6.04 2.23 -1.15
CA GLN A 43 4.75 2.66 -0.62
C GLN A 43 3.59 2.24 -1.53
N ALA A 44 3.69 2.36 -2.86
CA ALA A 44 2.64 1.87 -3.75
C ALA A 44 2.37 0.36 -3.59
N THR A 45 3.43 -0.43 -3.39
CA THR A 45 3.29 -1.87 -3.10
C THR A 45 2.72 -2.13 -1.70
N GLY A 46 3.13 -1.36 -0.70
CA GLY A 46 2.66 -1.52 0.68
C GLY A 46 1.19 -1.13 0.83
N GLU A 47 0.83 0.07 0.35
CA GLU A 47 -0.50 0.64 0.53
C GLU A 47 -1.54 -0.02 -0.40
N SER A 48 -1.17 -0.39 -1.64
CA SER A 48 -1.95 -1.25 -2.56
C SER A 48 -3.46 -0.97 -2.63
N ALA A 49 -4.30 -1.98 -2.96
CA ALA A 49 -5.76 -1.85 -2.88
C ALA A 49 -6.28 -1.66 -1.45
N TRP A 50 -5.51 -2.09 -0.43
CA TRP A 50 -5.85 -1.92 0.98
C TRP A 50 -6.18 -0.47 1.32
N LEU A 51 -5.35 0.46 0.89
CA LEU A 51 -5.52 1.87 1.17
C LEU A 51 -6.77 2.48 0.51
N LEU A 52 -7.02 2.15 -0.76
CA LEU A 52 -8.10 2.76 -1.55
C LEU A 52 -9.48 2.18 -1.25
N LEU A 53 -9.58 0.91 -0.90
CA LEU A 53 -10.85 0.23 -0.60
C LEU A 53 -11.00 -0.05 0.90
N GLY A 54 -9.97 -0.60 1.53
CA GLY A 54 -9.99 -1.02 2.93
C GLY A 54 -9.92 0.14 3.92
N LEU A 55 -8.88 1.00 3.83
CA LEU A 55 -8.69 2.09 4.80
C LEU A 55 -9.72 3.21 4.62
N THR A 56 -10.08 3.54 3.38
CA THR A 56 -11.21 4.44 3.07
C THR A 56 -12.52 3.89 3.61
N GLY A 57 -12.85 2.61 3.36
CA GLY A 57 -14.02 1.94 3.90
C GLY A 57 -14.02 1.96 5.43
N MET A 58 -12.90 1.63 6.06
CA MET A 58 -12.74 1.72 7.51
C MET A 58 -12.99 3.15 8.02
N GLY A 59 -12.48 4.18 7.35
CA GLY A 59 -12.76 5.57 7.68
C GLY A 59 -14.25 5.92 7.60
N ALA A 60 -14.99 5.34 6.65
CA ALA A 60 -16.43 5.51 6.56
C ALA A 60 -17.19 4.78 7.68
N MET A 61 -16.72 3.60 8.07
CA MET A 61 -17.37 2.74 9.08
C MET A 61 -17.15 3.23 10.51
N VAL A 62 -15.91 3.52 10.89
CA VAL A 62 -15.53 3.78 12.29
C VAL A 62 -15.06 5.21 12.54
N GLY A 63 -15.13 6.06 11.51
CA GLY A 63 -14.86 7.47 11.60
C GLY A 63 -13.43 7.79 12.06
N PHE A 64 -13.31 8.71 13.01
CA PHE A 64 -12.03 9.23 13.51
C PHE A 64 -11.15 8.16 14.17
N SER A 65 -11.73 7.07 14.68
CA SER A 65 -10.92 5.99 15.24
C SER A 65 -10.03 5.31 14.20
N ALA A 66 -10.37 5.37 12.91
CA ALA A 66 -9.54 4.86 11.81
C ALA A 66 -8.19 5.61 11.69
N TYR A 67 -8.05 6.83 12.19
CA TYR A 67 -6.77 7.54 12.20
C TYR A 67 -5.70 6.85 13.06
N TRP A 68 -6.06 5.91 13.94
CA TRP A 68 -5.07 5.07 14.62
C TRP A 68 -4.32 4.15 13.66
N VAL A 69 -4.94 3.76 12.53
CA VAL A 69 -4.24 3.04 11.45
C VAL A 69 -3.15 3.93 10.87
N VAL A 70 -3.45 5.19 10.56
CA VAL A 70 -2.48 6.17 10.04
C VAL A 70 -1.29 6.33 10.98
N VAL A 71 -1.54 6.41 12.29
CA VAL A 71 -0.47 6.47 13.29
C VAL A 71 0.37 5.19 13.28
N GLY A 72 -0.30 4.03 13.22
CA GLY A 72 0.34 2.73 13.13
C GLY A 72 1.24 2.58 11.91
N GLU A 73 0.70 2.85 10.73
CA GLU A 73 1.40 2.78 9.43
C GLU A 73 2.56 3.77 9.38
N PHE A 74 2.39 5.01 9.83
CA PHE A 74 3.48 5.96 10.00
C PHE A 74 4.62 5.37 10.84
N LEU A 75 4.32 4.80 12.02
CA LEU A 75 5.34 4.22 12.89
C LEU A 75 6.00 2.98 12.27
N GLY A 76 5.23 2.15 11.57
CA GLY A 76 5.69 0.97 10.86
C GLY A 76 6.64 1.29 9.71
N VAL A 77 6.23 2.21 8.84
CA VAL A 77 7.04 2.72 7.72
C VAL A 77 8.29 3.43 8.25
N ALA A 78 8.15 4.25 9.30
CA ALA A 78 9.29 4.90 9.95
C ALA A 78 10.27 3.87 10.50
N ALA A 79 9.80 2.82 11.18
CA ALA A 79 10.66 1.75 11.70
C ALA A 79 11.37 1.00 10.56
N ALA A 80 10.66 0.64 9.49
CA ALA A 80 11.24 -0.05 8.34
C ALA A 80 12.34 0.79 7.67
N TRP A 81 12.09 2.08 7.41
CA TRP A 81 13.02 2.95 6.70
C TRP A 81 14.16 3.49 7.58
N PHE A 82 13.87 3.95 8.80
CA PHE A 82 14.88 4.60 9.66
C PHE A 82 15.72 3.59 10.44
N LEU A 83 15.11 2.50 10.91
CA LEU A 83 15.81 1.53 11.76
C LEU A 83 16.40 0.37 10.95
N MET A 84 15.67 -0.13 9.94
CA MET A 84 16.03 -1.37 9.26
C MET A 84 16.71 -1.18 7.91
N ALA A 85 16.22 -0.29 7.05
CA ALA A 85 16.62 -0.22 5.64
C ALA A 85 18.13 -0.11 5.44
N THR A 86 18.81 0.83 6.11
CA THR A 86 20.26 1.03 5.98
C THR A 86 21.06 -0.21 6.40
N ARG A 87 20.72 -0.79 7.57
CA ARG A 87 21.41 -1.96 8.09
C ARG A 87 21.16 -3.19 7.22
N PHE A 88 19.92 -3.36 6.78
CA PHE A 88 19.50 -4.44 5.90
C PHE A 88 20.23 -4.35 4.55
N LYS A 89 20.24 -3.18 3.91
CA LYS A 89 20.97 -2.93 2.66
C LYS A 89 22.44 -3.29 2.79
N ARG A 90 23.13 -2.74 3.79
CA ARG A 90 24.56 -3.02 4.03
C ARG A 90 24.87 -4.51 4.12
N LEU A 91 24.04 -5.26 4.86
CA LEU A 91 24.24 -6.69 5.03
C LEU A 91 23.86 -7.47 3.76
N SER A 92 22.76 -7.11 3.09
CA SER A 92 22.36 -7.73 1.82
C SER A 92 23.41 -7.54 0.72
N ASP A 93 24.08 -6.38 0.68
CA ASP A 93 25.19 -6.14 -0.24
C ASP A 93 26.44 -6.93 0.15
N LYS A 94 26.76 -6.98 1.44
CA LYS A 94 27.89 -7.78 1.95
C LYS A 94 27.75 -9.27 1.61
N TYR A 95 26.53 -9.80 1.65
CA TYR A 95 26.22 -11.20 1.37
C TYR A 95 25.87 -11.47 -0.10
N ASP A 96 25.89 -10.44 -0.94
CA ASP A 96 25.38 -10.48 -2.32
C ASP A 96 24.00 -11.12 -2.46
N SER A 97 23.12 -10.84 -1.50
CA SER A 97 21.80 -11.44 -1.44
C SER A 97 20.86 -10.83 -2.48
N MET A 98 20.19 -11.69 -3.24
CA MET A 98 19.18 -11.27 -4.23
C MET A 98 17.75 -11.30 -3.68
N THR A 99 17.50 -12.01 -2.57
CA THR A 99 16.17 -12.12 -1.95
C THR A 99 16.26 -12.02 -0.42
N VAL A 100 15.13 -11.77 0.23
CA VAL A 100 15.03 -11.76 1.70
C VAL A 100 15.36 -13.13 2.30
N ILE A 101 14.95 -14.22 1.64
CA ILE A 101 15.27 -15.58 2.08
C ILE A 101 16.77 -15.84 1.96
N ASP A 102 17.39 -15.40 0.87
CA ASP A 102 18.83 -15.55 0.67
C ASP A 102 19.63 -14.75 1.70
N PHE A 103 19.18 -13.53 2.02
CA PHE A 103 19.71 -12.76 3.14
C PHE A 103 19.60 -13.54 4.47
N MET A 104 18.46 -14.14 4.78
CA MET A 104 18.27 -14.90 6.01
C MET A 104 19.23 -16.09 6.09
N VAL A 105 19.34 -16.87 5.01
CA VAL A 105 20.26 -18.02 4.93
C VAL A 105 21.72 -17.56 5.11
N SER A 106 22.13 -16.49 4.43
CA SER A 106 23.49 -15.94 4.54
C SER A 106 23.78 -15.34 5.93
N ARG A 107 22.79 -14.73 6.57
CA ARG A 107 22.92 -14.10 7.88
C ARG A 107 22.98 -15.10 9.03
N PHE A 108 22.15 -16.14 8.98
CA PHE A 108 22.02 -17.14 10.05
C PHE A 108 22.88 -18.38 9.84
N LYS A 109 23.37 -18.61 8.60
CA LYS A 109 24.23 -19.75 8.24
C LYS A 109 23.69 -21.08 8.76
N PRO A 110 22.42 -21.44 8.46
CA PRO A 110 21.82 -22.66 8.96
C PRO A 110 22.62 -23.87 8.44
N LYS A 111 22.80 -24.88 9.29
CA LYS A 111 23.48 -26.14 8.91
C LYS A 111 22.65 -27.00 7.95
N THR A 112 21.34 -26.77 7.89
CA THR A 112 20.38 -27.52 7.07
C THR A 112 19.63 -26.59 6.13
N HIS A 113 19.03 -27.14 5.08
CA HIS A 113 18.18 -26.37 4.15
C HIS A 113 16.80 -26.02 4.72
N PHE A 114 16.50 -26.39 5.97
CA PHE A 114 15.19 -26.21 6.60
C PHE A 114 14.74 -24.75 6.58
N LEU A 115 15.60 -23.80 6.98
CA LEU A 115 15.26 -22.37 6.99
C LEU A 115 14.86 -21.87 5.59
N ARG A 116 15.62 -22.26 4.55
CA ARG A 116 15.34 -21.85 3.17
C ARG A 116 14.00 -22.40 2.69
N MET A 117 13.76 -23.69 2.91
CA MET A 117 12.55 -24.36 2.46
C MET A 117 11.32 -23.82 3.19
N MET A 118 11.38 -23.72 4.52
CA MET A 118 10.29 -23.18 5.34
C MET A 118 9.96 -21.74 4.95
N SER A 119 10.97 -20.86 4.85
CA SER A 119 10.74 -19.47 4.44
C SER A 119 10.19 -19.37 3.02
N ALA A 120 10.62 -20.21 2.08
CA ALA A 120 10.10 -20.20 0.71
C ALA A 120 8.64 -20.66 0.64
N VAL A 121 8.27 -21.72 1.37
CA VAL A 121 6.88 -22.22 1.42
C VAL A 121 5.97 -21.18 2.06
N VAL A 122 6.35 -20.64 3.21
CA VAL A 122 5.58 -19.60 3.90
C VAL A 122 5.42 -18.37 3.01
N LEU A 123 6.51 -17.87 2.43
CA LEU A 123 6.46 -16.71 1.53
C LEU A 123 5.51 -16.97 0.34
N THR A 124 5.60 -18.15 -0.28
CA THR A 124 4.78 -18.50 -1.44
C THR A 124 3.30 -18.49 -1.10
N ILE A 125 2.91 -19.11 0.03
CA ILE A 125 1.50 -19.18 0.46
C ILE A 125 0.95 -17.76 0.70
N PHE A 126 1.66 -16.94 1.48
CA PHE A 126 1.19 -15.60 1.83
C PHE A 126 1.18 -14.64 0.62
N VAL A 127 2.16 -14.76 -0.28
CA VAL A 127 2.19 -13.96 -1.52
C VAL A 127 1.04 -14.35 -2.46
N LEU A 128 0.66 -15.64 -2.54
CA LEU A 128 -0.48 -16.06 -3.34
C LEU A 128 -1.80 -15.49 -2.81
N ILE A 129 -2.01 -15.53 -1.49
CA ILE A 129 -3.19 -14.92 -0.85
C ILE A 129 -3.21 -13.41 -1.14
N TYR A 130 -2.07 -12.73 -0.97
CA TYR A 130 -1.96 -11.31 -1.24
C TYR A 130 -2.29 -10.97 -2.70
N ILE A 131 -1.70 -11.68 -3.68
CA ILE A 131 -1.98 -11.44 -5.10
C ILE A 131 -3.45 -11.70 -5.43
N SER A 132 -4.06 -12.73 -4.84
CA SER A 132 -5.49 -13.01 -5.02
C SER A 132 -6.36 -11.84 -4.58
N ALA A 133 -6.06 -11.21 -3.43
CA ALA A 133 -6.80 -10.04 -2.95
C ALA A 133 -6.63 -8.82 -3.88
N GLN A 134 -5.47 -8.63 -4.51
CA GLN A 134 -5.26 -7.54 -5.47
C GLN A 134 -6.03 -7.75 -6.78
N ILE A 135 -6.12 -9.00 -7.24
CA ILE A 135 -6.91 -9.36 -8.44
C ILE A 135 -8.39 -9.13 -8.16
N ASP A 136 -8.86 -9.56 -6.97
CA ASP A 136 -10.24 -9.33 -6.52
C ASP A 136 -10.57 -7.83 -6.48
N ALA A 137 -9.73 -7.02 -5.83
CA ALA A 137 -9.90 -5.57 -5.79
C ALA A 137 -9.92 -4.94 -7.20
N THR A 138 -9.11 -5.45 -8.13
CA THR A 138 -9.11 -4.96 -9.53
C THR A 138 -10.41 -5.32 -10.24
N GLY A 139 -10.91 -6.55 -10.05
CA GLY A 139 -12.18 -7.01 -10.60
C GLY A 139 -13.34 -6.15 -10.10
N SER A 140 -13.45 -5.98 -8.77
CA SER A 140 -14.48 -5.16 -8.14
C SER A 140 -14.40 -3.70 -8.60
N ALA A 141 -13.21 -3.11 -8.70
CA ALA A 141 -13.06 -1.75 -9.19
C ALA A 141 -13.55 -1.58 -10.65
N PHE A 142 -13.25 -2.54 -11.54
CA PHE A 142 -13.72 -2.44 -12.92
C PHE A 142 -15.21 -2.72 -13.06
N GLU A 143 -15.76 -3.60 -12.23
CA GLU A 143 -17.20 -3.82 -12.16
C GLU A 143 -17.92 -2.55 -11.71
N THR A 144 -17.48 -1.91 -10.62
CA THR A 144 -18.12 -0.71 -10.07
C THR A 144 -17.95 0.52 -10.96
N PHE A 145 -16.75 0.77 -11.50
CA PHE A 145 -16.45 2.04 -12.18
C PHE A 145 -16.59 1.98 -13.70
N LEU A 146 -16.47 0.79 -14.31
CA LEU A 146 -16.52 0.62 -15.77
C LEU A 146 -17.69 -0.22 -16.23
N GLU A 147 -18.50 -0.74 -15.30
CA GLU A 147 -19.63 -1.63 -15.59
C GLU A 147 -19.19 -2.87 -16.40
N TRP A 148 -17.95 -3.31 -16.16
CA TRP A 148 -17.44 -4.55 -16.75
C TRP A 148 -17.90 -5.75 -15.92
N ASP A 149 -18.01 -6.91 -16.57
CA ASP A 149 -18.13 -8.16 -15.83
C ASP A 149 -16.89 -8.36 -14.92
N TYR A 150 -17.13 -8.67 -13.64
CA TYR A 150 -16.09 -8.85 -12.62
C TYR A 150 -14.97 -9.78 -13.09
N LEU A 151 -15.33 -10.95 -13.63
CA LEU A 151 -14.36 -11.97 -14.03
C LEU A 151 -13.51 -11.47 -15.20
N THR A 152 -14.14 -10.81 -16.16
CA THR A 152 -13.47 -10.16 -17.28
C THR A 152 -12.50 -9.08 -16.80
N GLY A 153 -12.94 -8.22 -15.87
CA GLY A 153 -12.10 -7.16 -15.30
C GLY A 153 -10.88 -7.71 -14.55
N ALA A 154 -11.08 -8.71 -13.70
CA ALA A 154 -10.03 -9.39 -12.94
C ALA A 154 -8.99 -10.05 -13.86
N ILE A 155 -9.44 -10.80 -14.87
CA ILE A 155 -8.55 -11.48 -15.83
C ILE A 155 -7.75 -10.45 -16.65
N VAL A 156 -8.40 -9.41 -17.16
CA VAL A 156 -7.71 -8.38 -17.96
C VAL A 156 -6.67 -7.66 -17.11
N GLY A 157 -7.02 -7.24 -15.89
CA GLY A 157 -6.08 -6.61 -14.97
C GLY A 157 -4.87 -7.50 -14.67
N PHE A 158 -5.12 -8.78 -14.34
CA PHE A 158 -4.06 -9.76 -14.10
C PHE A 158 -3.14 -9.95 -15.32
N VAL A 159 -3.70 -10.14 -16.51
CA VAL A 159 -2.91 -10.36 -17.74
C VAL A 159 -2.05 -9.15 -18.07
N PHE A 160 -2.59 -7.93 -17.95
CA PHE A 160 -1.80 -6.71 -18.17
C PHE A 160 -0.61 -6.62 -17.22
N VAL A 161 -0.83 -6.86 -15.92
CA VAL A 161 0.22 -6.86 -14.91
C VAL A 161 1.25 -7.97 -15.17
N ALA A 162 0.79 -9.18 -15.49
CA ALA A 162 1.66 -10.31 -15.78
C ALA A 162 2.58 -10.04 -16.98
N ILE A 163 2.07 -9.42 -18.06
CA ILE A 163 2.87 -9.15 -19.26
C ILE A 163 4.07 -8.26 -18.94
N TYR A 164 3.86 -7.11 -18.30
CA TYR A 164 4.98 -6.20 -18.03
C TYR A 164 5.92 -6.73 -16.94
N CYS A 165 5.40 -7.49 -15.96
CA CYS A 165 6.22 -8.12 -14.92
C CYS A 165 7.12 -9.23 -15.50
N ILE A 166 6.58 -10.08 -16.38
CA ILE A 166 7.35 -11.16 -17.03
C ILE A 166 8.39 -10.56 -17.98
N ALA A 167 8.02 -9.54 -18.76
CA ALA A 167 8.93 -8.93 -19.72
C ALA A 167 10.03 -8.09 -19.07
N GLY A 168 9.68 -7.31 -18.04
CA GLY A 168 10.52 -6.26 -17.48
C GLY A 168 11.02 -6.49 -16.05
N GLY A 169 10.67 -7.64 -15.46
CA GLY A 169 11.14 -8.07 -14.13
C GLY A 169 10.83 -7.07 -13.02
N PHE A 170 11.67 -7.09 -11.99
CA PHE A 170 11.57 -6.19 -10.85
C PHE A 170 11.69 -4.70 -11.23
N LEU A 171 12.48 -4.38 -12.26
CA LEU A 171 12.66 -3.00 -12.69
C LEU A 171 11.38 -2.43 -13.31
N ALA A 172 10.65 -3.22 -14.11
CA ALA A 172 9.34 -2.81 -14.62
C ALA A 172 8.37 -2.56 -13.48
N ALA A 173 8.26 -3.49 -12.55
CA ALA A 173 7.41 -3.33 -11.37
C ALA A 173 7.76 -2.03 -10.62
N ALA A 174 9.03 -1.78 -10.34
CA ALA A 174 9.44 -0.57 -9.62
C ALA A 174 9.10 0.75 -10.37
N TRP A 175 9.19 0.76 -11.70
CA TRP A 175 8.86 1.93 -12.52
C TRP A 175 7.36 2.13 -12.66
N THR A 176 6.60 1.06 -12.88
CA THR A 176 5.14 1.13 -12.89
C THR A 176 4.63 1.56 -11.53
N ASP A 177 5.15 0.98 -10.44
CA ASP A 177 4.77 1.36 -9.07
C ASP A 177 5.06 2.84 -8.80
N MET A 178 6.18 3.39 -9.30
CA MET A 178 6.48 4.81 -9.14
C MET A 178 5.42 5.69 -9.80
N PHE A 179 5.04 5.36 -11.03
CA PHE A 179 3.98 6.08 -11.74
C PHE A 179 2.63 5.93 -11.03
N GLN A 180 2.26 4.71 -10.65
CA GLN A 180 1.00 4.40 -9.97
C GLN A 180 0.91 5.07 -8.60
N GLY A 181 1.98 5.02 -7.81
CA GLY A 181 2.08 5.71 -6.53
C GLY A 181 1.98 7.23 -6.69
N THR A 182 2.52 7.79 -7.77
CA THR A 182 2.38 9.23 -8.06
C THR A 182 0.93 9.59 -8.36
N VAL A 183 0.25 8.81 -9.21
CA VAL A 183 -1.18 9.00 -9.49
C VAL A 183 -2.00 8.87 -8.22
N MET A 184 -1.72 7.84 -7.41
CA MET A 184 -2.39 7.58 -6.14
C MET A 184 -2.23 8.75 -5.16
N LEU A 185 -1.02 9.28 -4.99
CA LEU A 185 -0.73 10.42 -4.14
C LEU A 185 -1.58 11.65 -4.52
N PHE A 186 -1.60 12.00 -5.81
CA PHE A 186 -2.38 13.14 -6.27
C PHE A 186 -3.89 12.91 -6.11
N CYS A 187 -4.39 11.75 -6.53
CA CYS A 187 -5.82 11.43 -6.43
C CYS A 187 -6.29 11.49 -4.98
N LEU A 188 -5.56 10.84 -4.06
CA LEU A 188 -5.95 10.79 -2.66
C LEU A 188 -5.90 12.15 -1.99
N ILE A 189 -4.89 12.98 -2.25
CA ILE A 189 -4.85 14.34 -1.67
C ILE A 189 -5.97 15.22 -2.22
N MET A 190 -6.32 15.10 -3.50
CA MET A 190 -7.33 15.95 -4.13
C MET A 190 -8.76 15.61 -3.69
N LEU A 191 -9.10 14.33 -3.53
CA LEU A 191 -10.46 13.90 -3.23
C LEU A 191 -11.08 14.50 -1.96
N PRO A 192 -10.43 14.51 -0.78
CA PRO A 192 -11.01 15.11 0.42
C PRO A 192 -11.13 16.63 0.28
N VAL A 193 -10.23 17.29 -0.46
CA VAL A 193 -10.34 18.73 -0.76
C VAL A 193 -11.58 19.00 -1.62
N VAL A 194 -11.80 18.22 -2.68
CA VAL A 194 -12.98 18.36 -3.55
C VAL A 194 -14.26 18.04 -2.79
N ALA A 195 -14.26 16.97 -1.99
CA ALA A 195 -15.40 16.60 -1.15
C ALA A 195 -15.75 17.74 -0.18
N PHE A 196 -14.76 18.30 0.51
CA PHE A 196 -14.94 19.45 1.39
C PHE A 196 -15.52 20.68 0.67
N LEU A 197 -15.02 21.00 -0.52
CA LEU A 197 -15.52 22.14 -1.32
C LEU A 197 -16.92 21.93 -1.90
N SER A 198 -17.37 20.68 -2.04
CA SER A 198 -18.72 20.35 -2.52
C SER A 198 -19.82 20.56 -1.47
N LEU A 199 -19.44 20.66 -0.19
CA LEU A 199 -20.36 20.92 0.90
C LEU A 199 -20.88 22.37 0.82
N SER A 200 -22.15 22.53 0.47
CA SER A 200 -22.74 23.83 0.12
C SER A 200 -23.15 24.71 1.31
N ASN A 201 -22.79 24.37 2.55
CA ASN A 201 -23.04 25.20 3.73
C ASN A 201 -21.92 25.03 4.78
N ALA A 202 -21.71 26.08 5.57
CA ALA A 202 -20.77 26.14 6.70
C ALA A 202 -21.21 25.30 7.92
N GLU A 203 -21.89 24.17 7.68
CA GLU A 203 -22.20 23.22 8.75
C GLU A 203 -20.92 22.50 9.17
N SER A 204 -20.72 22.43 10.48
CA SER A 204 -19.57 21.76 11.05
C SER A 204 -19.64 20.27 10.72
N ILE A 205 -18.66 19.76 9.95
CA ILE A 205 -18.54 18.31 9.66
C ILE A 205 -18.60 17.49 10.95
N TYR A 206 -18.04 18.03 12.03
CA TYR A 206 -18.10 17.41 13.35
C TYR A 206 -19.53 17.27 13.86
N GLU A 207 -20.36 18.32 13.76
CA GLU A 207 -21.76 18.28 14.20
C GLU A 207 -22.60 17.35 13.31
N GLY A 208 -22.35 17.37 12.01
CA GLY A 208 -22.98 16.49 11.05
C GLY A 208 -22.69 15.01 11.30
N LEU A 209 -21.41 14.66 11.50
CA LEU A 209 -21.01 13.30 11.86
C LEU A 209 -21.57 12.89 13.22
N TYR A 210 -21.60 13.79 14.20
CA TYR A 210 -22.19 13.53 15.51
C TYR A 210 -23.69 13.25 15.42
N ALA A 211 -24.41 13.95 14.54
CA ALA A 211 -25.83 13.74 14.29
C ALA A 211 -26.12 12.40 13.58
N ILE A 212 -25.22 11.95 12.69
CA ILE A 212 -25.30 10.61 12.08
C ILE A 212 -25.09 9.54 13.16
N GLU A 213 -23.92 9.58 13.81
CA GLU A 213 -23.59 8.66 14.88
C GLU A 213 -22.47 9.24 15.78
N PRO A 214 -22.71 9.44 17.08
CA PRO A 214 -21.70 9.99 18.01
C PRO A 214 -20.37 9.22 18.07
N GLY A 215 -20.38 7.93 17.72
CA GLY A 215 -19.20 7.08 17.66
C GLY A 215 -18.18 7.50 16.60
N LEU A 216 -18.62 8.11 15.50
CA LEU A 216 -17.77 8.46 14.35
C LEU A 216 -16.75 9.54 14.67
N ILE A 217 -17.03 10.41 15.64
CA ILE A 217 -16.09 11.47 16.06
C ILE A 217 -15.23 11.06 17.26
N ASN A 218 -15.47 9.87 17.82
CA ASN A 218 -14.75 9.40 18.98
C ASN A 218 -13.47 8.67 18.55
N MET A 219 -12.30 9.15 18.99
CA MET A 219 -11.01 8.52 18.68
C MET A 219 -10.89 7.09 19.21
N TRP A 220 -11.73 6.67 20.16
CA TRP A 220 -11.77 5.30 20.66
C TRP A 220 -12.83 4.43 19.97
N GLY A 221 -13.66 5.03 19.10
CA GLY A 221 -14.76 4.36 18.41
C GLY A 221 -16.09 4.41 19.19
N PRO A 222 -17.14 3.74 18.67
CA PRO A 222 -18.47 3.71 19.27
C PRO A 222 -18.45 3.27 20.74
N GLY A 223 -19.16 4.01 21.61
CA GLY A 223 -19.16 3.76 23.05
C GLY A 223 -17.95 4.30 23.83
N GLY A 224 -17.00 4.97 23.17
CA GLY A 224 -15.89 5.67 23.81
C GLY A 224 -14.81 4.76 24.41
N PHE A 225 -14.02 5.29 25.35
CA PHE A 225 -12.92 4.52 25.93
C PHE A 225 -13.44 3.37 26.80
N ASN A 226 -13.12 2.14 26.39
CA ASN A 226 -13.34 0.92 27.16
C ASN A 226 -12.29 -0.14 26.78
N LEU A 227 -12.25 -1.27 27.49
CA LEU A 227 -11.22 -2.29 27.29
C LEU A 227 -11.28 -2.95 25.89
N MET A 228 -12.48 -3.10 25.33
CA MET A 228 -12.66 -3.65 23.98
C MET A 228 -12.10 -2.66 22.95
N ASN A 229 -12.51 -1.40 23.02
CA ASN A 229 -12.08 -0.34 22.12
C ASN A 229 -10.58 -0.05 22.21
N LEU A 230 -10.00 -0.14 23.41
CA LEU A 230 -8.54 -0.10 23.58
C LEU A 230 -7.85 -1.22 22.78
N SER A 231 -8.39 -2.44 22.83
CA SER A 231 -7.84 -3.58 22.09
C SER A 231 -7.96 -3.40 20.58
N VAL A 232 -9.08 -2.84 20.10
CA VAL A 232 -9.29 -2.51 18.68
C VAL A 232 -8.31 -1.43 18.21
N VAL A 233 -8.17 -0.34 18.98
CA VAL A 233 -7.22 0.75 18.67
C VAL A 233 -5.77 0.26 18.64
N ILE A 234 -5.38 -0.61 19.58
CA ILE A 234 -4.07 -1.26 19.54
C ILE A 234 -3.96 -2.11 18.28
N GLY A 235 -4.97 -2.91 17.94
CA GLY A 235 -5.01 -3.70 16.71
C GLY A 235 -4.81 -2.86 15.45
N MET A 236 -5.52 -1.74 15.33
CA MET A 236 -5.38 -0.76 14.24
C MET A 236 -3.97 -0.19 14.16
N GLY A 237 -3.39 0.21 15.30
CA GLY A 237 -2.02 0.70 15.37
C GLY A 237 -0.97 -0.35 15.00
N LEU A 238 -1.25 -1.64 15.23
CA LEU A 238 -0.35 -2.74 14.89
C LEU A 238 -0.35 -3.09 13.40
N ILE A 239 -1.28 -2.60 12.59
CA ILE A 239 -1.31 -2.81 11.13
C ILE A 239 0.03 -2.38 10.50
N GLY A 240 0.59 -1.26 10.95
CA GLY A 240 1.88 -0.77 10.47
C GLY A 240 3.07 -1.70 10.72
N LEU A 241 3.00 -2.64 11.67
CA LEU A 241 4.06 -3.63 11.86
C LEU A 241 4.30 -4.50 10.62
N GLY A 242 3.32 -4.63 9.73
CA GLY A 242 3.46 -5.33 8.45
C GLY A 242 4.64 -4.82 7.61
N PHE A 243 4.91 -3.50 7.62
CA PHE A 243 6.00 -2.89 6.85
C PHE A 243 7.41 -3.32 7.31
N VAL A 244 7.55 -3.65 8.60
CA VAL A 244 8.81 -4.07 9.23
C VAL A 244 9.20 -5.51 8.84
N GLY A 245 8.21 -6.32 8.43
CA GLY A 245 8.41 -7.72 8.05
C GLY A 245 8.15 -8.03 6.57
N SER A 246 7.58 -7.11 5.80
CA SER A 246 7.12 -7.34 4.42
C SER A 246 8.28 -7.64 3.46
N PRO A 247 8.35 -8.85 2.88
CA PRO A 247 9.39 -9.20 1.92
C PRO A 247 9.32 -8.34 0.65
N GLN A 248 8.14 -7.85 0.29
CA GLN A 248 7.91 -6.99 -0.87
C GLN A 248 8.58 -5.62 -0.71
N VAL A 249 8.49 -5.02 0.49
CA VAL A 249 9.17 -3.76 0.85
C VAL A 249 10.69 -3.98 0.92
N PHE A 250 11.12 -5.05 1.58
CA PHE A 250 12.55 -5.35 1.74
C PHE A 250 13.25 -5.64 0.41
N ALA A 251 12.56 -6.19 -0.59
CA ALA A 251 13.08 -6.32 -1.95
C ALA A 251 13.49 -4.96 -2.54
N ARG A 252 12.74 -3.88 -2.28
CA ARG A 252 13.11 -2.51 -2.70
C ARG A 252 14.35 -2.02 -1.95
N PHE A 253 14.51 -2.38 -0.68
CA PHE A 253 15.74 -2.07 0.06
C PHE A 253 16.96 -2.81 -0.48
N ILE A 254 16.85 -4.04 -0.98
CA ILE A 254 17.96 -4.73 -1.66
C ILE A 254 18.32 -3.97 -2.95
N ALA A 255 17.31 -3.60 -3.72
CA ALA A 255 17.45 -2.99 -5.05
C ALA A 255 17.86 -1.50 -5.06
N ILE A 256 17.79 -0.81 -3.92
CA ILE A 256 18.21 0.59 -3.84
C ILE A 256 19.72 0.73 -4.06
N LYS A 257 20.14 1.81 -4.71
CA LYS A 257 21.52 1.97 -5.15
C LYS A 257 22.54 2.11 -4.03
N SER A 258 22.18 2.81 -2.94
CA SER A 258 23.12 3.07 -1.85
C SER A 258 22.44 3.51 -0.56
N GLU A 259 23.17 3.47 0.55
CA GLU A 259 22.72 4.03 1.84
C GLU A 259 22.41 5.54 1.75
N LYS A 260 23.05 6.28 0.82
CA LYS A 260 22.74 7.70 0.58
C LYS A 260 21.33 7.87 0.01
N GLU A 261 20.94 7.00 -0.92
CA GLU A 261 19.59 6.99 -1.50
C GLU A 261 18.55 6.58 -0.44
N ILE A 262 18.86 5.63 0.44
CA ILE A 262 17.99 5.28 1.58
C ILE A 262 17.74 6.50 2.48
N ASN A 263 18.79 7.26 2.80
CA ASN A 263 18.68 8.44 3.66
C ASN A 263 17.80 9.55 3.08
N ARG A 264 17.69 9.65 1.75
CA ARG A 264 16.76 10.56 1.08
C ARG A 264 15.37 9.94 0.98
N GLY A 265 15.30 8.66 0.62
CA GLY A 265 14.06 7.92 0.39
C GLY A 265 13.20 7.79 1.64
N LYS A 266 13.79 7.65 2.82
CA LYS A 266 13.05 7.53 4.09
C LYS A 266 12.12 8.71 4.37
N TRP A 267 12.52 9.93 4.00
CA TRP A 267 11.68 11.12 4.16
C TRP A 267 10.54 11.15 3.15
N VAL A 268 10.83 10.77 1.91
CA VAL A 268 9.81 10.65 0.86
C VAL A 268 8.75 9.61 1.27
N ALA A 269 9.19 8.44 1.77
CA ALA A 269 8.29 7.37 2.19
C ALA A 269 7.38 7.81 3.35
N ILE A 270 7.93 8.46 4.39
CA ILE A 270 7.12 8.97 5.50
C ILE A 270 6.11 10.02 5.05
N VAL A 271 6.55 11.01 4.26
CA VAL A 271 5.66 12.07 3.79
C VAL A 271 4.55 11.49 2.92
N PHE A 272 4.90 10.53 2.05
CA PHE A 272 3.93 9.83 1.22
C PHE A 272 2.87 9.14 2.08
N THR A 273 3.27 8.25 2.99
CA THR A 273 2.36 7.47 3.87
C THR A 273 1.45 8.40 4.66
N VAL A 274 1.99 9.41 5.35
CA VAL A 274 1.16 10.34 6.14
C VAL A 274 0.13 11.06 5.28
N LEU A 275 0.51 11.58 4.11
CA LEU A 275 -0.41 12.32 3.25
C LEU A 275 -1.50 11.40 2.69
N VAL A 276 -1.10 10.21 2.27
CA VAL A 276 -1.96 9.27 1.57
C VAL A 276 -2.95 8.59 2.51
N ASP A 277 -2.49 8.08 3.65
CA ASP A 277 -3.34 7.36 4.59
C ASP A 277 -4.29 8.31 5.32
N PHE A 278 -3.81 9.50 5.70
CA PHE A 278 -4.67 10.55 6.25
C PHE A 278 -5.77 10.94 5.26
N SER A 279 -5.41 11.08 3.98
CA SER A 279 -6.38 11.41 2.94
C SER A 279 -7.38 10.28 2.72
N ALA A 280 -6.93 9.02 2.72
CA ALA A 280 -7.81 7.85 2.59
C ALA A 280 -8.86 7.80 3.71
N VAL A 281 -8.45 7.94 4.97
CA VAL A 281 -9.38 8.02 6.11
C VAL A 281 -10.31 9.23 5.96
N SER A 282 -9.78 10.39 5.57
CA SER A 282 -10.58 11.60 5.36
C SER A 282 -11.66 11.40 4.29
N ILE A 283 -11.34 10.71 3.18
CA ILE A 283 -12.30 10.39 2.12
C ILE A 283 -13.43 9.52 2.66
N GLY A 284 -13.10 8.48 3.43
CA GLY A 284 -14.10 7.62 4.07
C GLY A 284 -15.04 8.41 4.99
N VAL A 285 -14.47 9.21 5.88
CA VAL A 285 -15.22 10.05 6.83
C VAL A 285 -16.12 11.05 6.10
N LEU A 286 -15.61 11.74 5.08
CA LEU A 286 -16.39 12.69 4.29
C LEU A 286 -17.46 11.99 3.45
N GLY A 287 -17.17 10.81 2.90
CA GLY A 287 -18.14 9.99 2.20
C GLY A 287 -19.30 9.57 3.10
N ARG A 288 -19.00 9.13 4.34
CA ARG A 288 -20.01 8.85 5.37
C ARG A 288 -20.88 10.07 5.64
N TYR A 289 -20.27 11.26 5.79
CA TYR A 289 -21.01 12.50 6.03
C TYR A 289 -21.90 12.92 4.84
N ILE A 290 -21.40 12.82 3.60
CA ILE A 290 -22.09 13.30 2.40
C ILE A 290 -23.24 12.37 1.99
N PHE A 291 -23.01 11.05 2.04
CA PHE A 291 -23.92 10.08 1.42
C PHE A 291 -24.85 9.37 2.40
N THR A 292 -24.64 9.50 3.71
CA THR A 292 -25.43 8.74 4.69
C THR A 292 -26.09 9.63 5.73
N THR A 293 -27.15 9.10 6.34
CA THR A 293 -27.93 9.75 7.41
C THR A 293 -28.11 8.79 8.58
N GLN A 294 -28.54 9.31 9.72
CA GLN A 294 -28.83 8.50 10.90
C GLN A 294 -29.77 7.31 10.57
N GLY A 295 -29.43 6.13 11.06
CA GLY A 295 -30.22 4.90 10.88
C GLY A 295 -30.02 4.18 9.55
N VAL A 296 -29.15 4.68 8.67
CA VAL A 296 -28.78 4.02 7.41
C VAL A 296 -27.45 3.29 7.58
N GLU A 297 -27.46 1.97 7.34
CA GLU A 297 -26.26 1.15 7.32
C GLU A 297 -25.31 1.63 6.21
N PRO A 298 -24.05 1.98 6.54
CA PRO A 298 -23.10 2.53 5.59
C PRO A 298 -22.88 1.62 4.38
N ASP A 299 -22.74 0.31 4.59
CA ASP A 299 -22.47 -0.68 3.54
C ASP A 299 -23.57 -0.71 2.46
N ALA A 300 -24.82 -0.40 2.84
CA ALA A 300 -25.95 -0.38 1.91
C ALA A 300 -25.90 0.81 0.93
N VAL A 301 -25.18 1.88 1.26
CA VAL A 301 -25.09 3.11 0.45
C VAL A 301 -23.72 3.27 -0.18
N LEU A 302 -22.66 2.94 0.56
CA LEU A 302 -21.28 3.11 0.13
C LEU A 302 -20.73 1.88 -0.60
N GLY A 303 -21.42 0.74 -0.54
CA GLY A 303 -20.95 -0.54 -1.06
C GLY A 303 -20.06 -1.29 -0.08
N ASN A 304 -19.69 -2.52 -0.45
CA ASN A 304 -18.72 -3.36 0.28
C ASN A 304 -17.28 -3.02 -0.08
#